data_AF-A0A2G7LZF8-F1
#
_entry.id   AF-A0A2G7LZF8-F1
#
_cell.length_a   1.000
_cell.length_b   1.000
_cell.length_c   1.000
_cell.angle_alpha   90.00
_cell.angle_beta   90.00
_cell.angle_gamma   90.00
#
_symmetry.space_group_name_H-M   'P 1'
#
loop_
_entity.id
_entity.type
_entity.pdbx_description
1 polymer ?
#
loop_
_entity_poly.entity_id
_entity_poly.type
_entity_poly.pdbx_seq_one_letter_code
_entity_poly.pdbx_strand_id
1 'polypeptide(L)'
;MSSVEQSKEARIPVMEIFGPTVQGEGMVIGQKTMFVRTAGCDYRCSWCDSAFTWDGSGKDLIQMITPEDVWNELRRVGGSRFSHVTISGGNPALLASLGGLVKLLGKNGIRTAVETQGSRWQTWLADIDEVTVSPKPPSSGMNTDWAVLDDLIHQLAARPVERSHSLKIVIFDETDLDYARRVHARYPGTDLFLQTGNPDVTSADTPDLASSLLARYEWLIDQVSASDDLNDVRVLPQLHTLVWGNKRGV
;
A
#
# COMPACT_ATOMS: atom_id res chain seq x y z
N MET A 1 -30.38 -35.75 6.87
CA MET A 1 -30.02 -34.60 6.00
C MET A 1 -29.39 -33.56 6.90
N SER A 2 -28.07 -33.50 6.92
CA SER A 2 -27.30 -32.62 7.80
C SER A 2 -27.42 -31.18 7.28
N SER A 3 -27.97 -30.31 8.13
CA SER A 3 -27.97 -28.87 7.96
C SER A 3 -26.53 -28.38 7.96
N VAL A 4 -26.04 -27.99 6.78
CA VAL A 4 -24.79 -27.24 6.65
C VAL A 4 -24.98 -25.93 7.39
N GLU A 5 -24.35 -25.79 8.55
CA GLU A 5 -24.13 -24.48 9.16
C GLU A 5 -23.33 -23.65 8.15
N GLN A 6 -24.02 -22.75 7.44
CA GLN A 6 -23.36 -21.70 6.70
C GLN A 6 -22.62 -20.84 7.71
N SER A 7 -21.31 -21.03 7.83
CA SER A 7 -20.44 -20.10 8.53
C SER A 7 -20.70 -18.72 7.96
N LYS A 8 -21.21 -17.79 8.77
CA LYS A 8 -21.46 -16.42 8.36
C LYS A 8 -20.11 -15.81 7.94
N GLU A 9 -19.86 -15.73 6.64
CA GLU A 9 -18.57 -15.25 6.11
C GLU A 9 -18.28 -13.85 6.64
N ALA A 10 -17.03 -13.65 7.07
CA ALA A 10 -16.59 -12.40 7.65
C ALA A 10 -16.60 -11.30 6.59
N ARG A 11 -17.29 -10.20 6.87
CA ARG A 11 -17.40 -9.06 5.95
C ARG A 11 -16.16 -8.16 6.02
N ILE A 12 -15.87 -7.51 4.91
CA ILE A 12 -14.75 -6.59 4.72
C ILE A 12 -15.33 -5.17 4.56
N PRO A 13 -14.83 -4.16 5.28
CA PRO A 13 -15.21 -2.76 5.09
C PRO A 13 -14.52 -2.20 3.85
N VAL A 14 -15.14 -2.29 2.68
CA VAL A 14 -14.59 -1.81 1.42
C VAL A 14 -15.11 -0.41 1.11
N MET A 15 -14.24 0.48 0.65
CA MET A 15 -14.59 1.85 0.24
C MET A 15 -14.57 2.04 -1.26
N GLU A 16 -13.57 1.45 -1.93
CA GLU A 16 -13.41 1.58 -3.38
C GLU A 16 -12.96 0.25 -3.99
N ILE A 17 -13.53 -0.09 -5.15
CA ILE A 17 -13.04 -1.14 -6.05
C ILE A 17 -12.95 -0.51 -7.44
N PHE A 18 -11.75 -0.43 -8.00
CA PHE A 18 -11.53 0.26 -9.29
C PHE A 18 -10.39 -0.37 -10.09
N GLY A 19 -10.29 0.03 -11.36
CA GLY A 19 -9.32 -0.47 -12.33
C GLY A 19 -9.99 -1.03 -13.61
N PRO A 20 -9.24 -1.71 -14.49
CA PRO A 20 -7.80 -1.91 -14.39
C PRO A 20 -7.06 -0.58 -14.55
N THR A 21 -6.08 -0.35 -13.69
CA THR A 21 -5.13 0.77 -13.75
C THR A 21 -3.70 0.24 -13.63
N VAL A 22 -2.71 1.11 -13.40
CA VAL A 22 -1.32 0.75 -13.10
C VAL A 22 -1.00 1.04 -11.63
N GLN A 23 -0.26 0.15 -10.97
CA GLN A 23 0.35 0.46 -9.67
C GLN A 23 1.28 1.66 -9.86
N GLY A 24 1.07 2.72 -9.08
CA GLY A 24 1.84 3.95 -9.23
C GLY A 24 3.10 4.01 -8.37
N GLU A 25 3.34 3.01 -7.52
CA GLU A 25 4.32 3.09 -6.43
C GLU A 25 5.05 1.76 -6.18
N GLY A 26 6.23 1.86 -5.55
CA GLY A 26 6.92 0.71 -4.95
C GLY A 26 7.38 -0.37 -5.94
N MET A 27 7.46 -1.61 -5.44
CA MET A 27 8.17 -2.69 -6.12
C MET A 27 7.55 -3.20 -7.41
N VAL A 28 6.26 -2.94 -7.62
CA VAL A 28 5.54 -3.31 -8.84
C VAL A 28 4.98 -2.10 -9.58
N ILE A 29 5.64 -0.94 -9.45
CA ILE A 29 5.30 0.26 -10.22
C ILE A 29 5.14 -0.06 -11.72
N GLY A 30 4.06 0.44 -12.34
CA GLY A 30 3.67 0.17 -13.72
C GLY A 30 2.85 -1.11 -13.94
N GLN A 31 2.74 -2.01 -12.95
CA GLN A 31 1.95 -3.23 -13.07
C GLN A 31 0.47 -2.93 -13.26
N LYS A 32 -0.15 -3.48 -14.32
CA LYS A 32 -1.60 -3.39 -14.50
C LYS A 32 -2.32 -4.16 -13.39
N THR A 33 -3.17 -3.50 -12.61
CA THR A 33 -3.81 -4.03 -11.41
C THR A 33 -5.24 -3.52 -11.24
N MET A 34 -6.05 -4.27 -10.50
CA MET A 34 -7.26 -3.74 -9.87
C MET A 34 -6.94 -3.31 -8.44
N PHE A 35 -7.64 -2.32 -7.90
CA PHE A 35 -7.50 -1.92 -6.49
C PHE A 35 -8.73 -2.30 -5.68
N VAL A 36 -8.48 -2.75 -4.46
CA VAL A 36 -9.49 -2.87 -3.39
C VAL A 36 -9.01 -2.01 -2.22
N ARG A 37 -9.70 -0.89 -1.98
CA ARG A 37 -9.41 0.01 -0.87
C ARG A 37 -10.34 -0.26 0.31
N THR A 38 -9.79 -0.65 1.46
CA THR A 38 -10.56 -0.87 2.68
C THR A 38 -10.67 0.39 3.54
N ALA A 39 -11.53 0.36 4.55
CA ALA A 39 -11.68 1.42 5.54
C ALA A 39 -10.92 1.10 6.84
N GLY A 40 -10.57 2.14 7.59
CA GLY A 40 -9.96 2.04 8.91
C GLY A 40 -8.44 2.06 8.86
N CYS A 41 -7.84 2.85 9.76
CA CYS A 41 -6.40 2.91 9.96
C CYS A 41 -6.12 3.09 11.45
N ASP A 42 -5.04 2.52 11.95
CA ASP A 42 -4.53 2.71 13.31
C ASP A 42 -3.56 3.90 13.40
N TYR A 43 -3.15 4.46 12.25
CA TYR A 43 -2.32 5.65 12.16
C TYR A 43 -3.13 6.88 11.72
N ARG A 44 -2.58 8.08 11.96
CA ARG A 44 -3.17 9.40 11.68
C ARG A 44 -2.15 10.32 11.02
N CYS A 45 -1.51 9.83 9.94
CA CYS A 45 -0.41 10.52 9.29
C CYS A 45 -0.84 11.92 8.81
N SER A 46 -0.02 12.95 9.08
CA SER A 46 -0.34 14.34 8.77
C SER A 46 -0.56 14.62 7.27
N TRP A 47 0.09 13.85 6.41
CA TRP A 47 0.06 14.00 4.94
C TRP A 47 -0.68 12.85 4.24
N CYS A 48 -1.60 12.16 4.92
CA CYS A 48 -2.32 11.03 4.33
C CYS A 48 -3.21 11.47 3.14
N ASP A 49 -2.81 11.07 1.92
CA ASP A 49 -3.57 11.31 0.67
C ASP A 49 -4.97 10.65 0.67
N SER A 50 -5.15 9.65 1.53
CA SER A 50 -6.36 8.84 1.65
C SER A 50 -7.00 8.98 3.04
N ALA A 51 -6.92 10.17 3.66
CA ALA A 51 -7.43 10.42 5.01
C ALA A 51 -8.91 10.06 5.19
N PHE A 52 -9.70 10.17 4.12
CA PHE A 52 -11.12 9.77 4.08
C PHE A 52 -11.38 8.31 4.50
N THR A 53 -10.35 7.47 4.47
CA THR A 53 -10.41 6.08 4.92
C THR A 53 -10.49 5.91 6.44
N TRP A 54 -10.15 6.93 7.23
CA TRP A 54 -10.08 6.82 8.70
C TRP A 54 -10.56 8.06 9.47
N ASP A 55 -10.64 9.24 8.85
CA ASP A 55 -11.03 10.50 9.50
C ASP A 55 -12.55 10.64 9.71
N GLY A 56 -13.33 9.70 9.17
CA GLY A 56 -14.79 9.66 9.24
C GLY A 56 -15.51 10.37 8.09
N SER A 57 -14.81 11.18 7.27
CA SER A 57 -15.41 11.90 6.13
C SER A 57 -15.91 10.95 5.03
N GLY A 58 -15.30 9.77 4.89
CA GLY A 58 -15.72 8.74 3.94
C GLY A 58 -16.63 7.66 4.52
N LYS A 59 -17.16 7.81 5.74
CA LYS A 59 -17.91 6.73 6.43
C LYS A 59 -19.10 6.19 5.63
N ASP A 60 -19.80 7.07 4.90
CA ASP A 60 -20.96 6.68 4.09
C ASP A 60 -20.59 5.90 2.81
N LEU A 61 -19.30 5.87 2.45
CA LEU A 61 -18.77 5.07 1.35
C LEU A 61 -18.49 3.62 1.75
N ILE A 62 -18.47 3.30 3.05
CA ILE A 62 -18.09 1.98 3.55
C ILE A 62 -19.20 0.97 3.24
N GLN A 63 -18.86 -0.03 2.44
CA GLN A 63 -19.70 -1.18 2.17
C GLN A 63 -19.15 -2.41 2.90
N MET A 64 -19.95 -3.00 3.78
CA MET A 64 -19.62 -4.24 4.47
C MET A 64 -20.01 -5.43 3.59
N ILE A 65 -19.08 -5.93 2.79
CA ILE A 65 -19.32 -6.95 1.75
C ILE A 65 -18.48 -8.21 1.97
N THR A 66 -18.89 -9.34 1.40
CA THR A 66 -18.14 -10.61 1.54
C THR A 66 -16.96 -10.68 0.55
N PRO A 67 -16.00 -11.60 0.72
CA PRO A 67 -14.96 -11.87 -0.29
C PRO A 67 -15.53 -12.15 -1.69
N GLU A 68 -16.64 -12.89 -1.76
CA GLU A 68 -17.35 -13.24 -2.98
C GLU A 68 -17.94 -12.00 -3.66
N ASP A 69 -18.52 -11.08 -2.89
CA ASP A 69 -19.02 -9.81 -3.39
C ASP A 69 -17.87 -8.95 -3.96
N VAL A 70 -16.73 -8.88 -3.27
CA VAL A 70 -15.52 -8.19 -3.77
C VAL A 70 -15.07 -8.80 -5.09
N TRP A 71 -14.99 -10.13 -5.17
CA TRP A 71 -14.62 -10.84 -6.40
C TRP A 71 -15.59 -10.57 -7.55
N ASN A 72 -16.89 -10.61 -7.29
CA ASN A 72 -17.91 -10.31 -8.29
C ASN A 72 -17.79 -8.88 -8.80
N GLU A 73 -17.51 -7.92 -7.93
CA GLU A 73 -17.31 -6.52 -8.29
C GLU A 73 -16.03 -6.31 -9.11
N LEU A 74 -14.91 -6.94 -8.72
CA LEU A 74 -13.69 -6.94 -9.51
C LEU A 74 -13.92 -7.47 -10.93
N ARG A 75 -14.71 -8.55 -11.08
CA ARG A 75 -15.10 -9.08 -12.38
C ARG A 75 -16.06 -8.16 -13.14
N ARG A 76 -16.99 -7.50 -12.46
CA ARG A 76 -17.93 -6.55 -13.08
C ARG A 76 -17.20 -5.35 -13.67
N VAL A 77 -16.23 -4.79 -12.94
CA VAL A 77 -15.46 -3.61 -13.35
C VAL A 77 -14.34 -3.99 -14.34
N GLY A 78 -13.53 -4.99 -13.97
CA GLY A 78 -12.34 -5.39 -14.74
C GLY A 78 -12.62 -6.34 -15.90
N GLY A 79 -13.68 -7.14 -15.83
CA GLY A 79 -13.92 -8.24 -16.76
C GLY A 79 -12.81 -9.29 -16.67
N SER A 80 -12.26 -9.68 -17.82
CA SER A 80 -11.09 -10.57 -17.93
C SER A 80 -9.77 -9.80 -18.12
N ARG A 81 -9.75 -8.48 -17.90
CA ARG A 81 -8.61 -7.62 -18.27
C ARG A 81 -7.56 -7.44 -17.16
N PHE A 82 -7.63 -8.23 -16.10
CA PHE A 82 -6.69 -8.19 -14.98
C PHE A 82 -6.29 -9.60 -14.54
N SER A 83 -5.06 -9.70 -14.04
CA SER A 83 -4.49 -10.90 -13.42
C SER A 83 -3.77 -10.56 -12.11
N HIS A 84 -3.98 -9.34 -11.61
CA HIS A 84 -3.31 -8.76 -10.45
C HIS A 84 -4.29 -7.86 -9.69
N VAL A 85 -4.27 -7.93 -8.36
CA VAL A 85 -5.09 -7.10 -7.45
C VAL A 85 -4.21 -6.54 -6.33
N THR A 86 -4.26 -5.22 -6.14
CA THR A 86 -3.62 -4.51 -5.03
C THR A 86 -4.66 -4.21 -3.95
N ILE A 87 -4.42 -4.70 -2.73
CA ILE A 87 -5.25 -4.43 -1.55
C ILE A 87 -4.59 -3.29 -0.74
N SER A 88 -5.35 -2.25 -0.42
CA SER A 88 -4.85 -1.03 0.25
C SER A 88 -5.91 -0.38 1.16
N GLY A 89 -5.57 0.75 1.79
CA GLY A 89 -6.45 1.73 2.48
C GLY A 89 -7.21 1.27 3.72
N GLY A 90 -7.49 2.10 4.72
CA GLY A 90 -6.38 2.64 5.50
C GLY A 90 -5.33 1.55 5.72
N ASN A 91 -5.33 0.82 6.83
CA ASN A 91 -4.42 -0.30 7.03
C ASN A 91 -5.12 -1.66 6.83
N PRO A 92 -4.94 -2.36 5.70
CA PRO A 92 -5.52 -3.69 5.48
C PRO A 92 -5.16 -4.69 6.59
N ALA A 93 -3.99 -4.57 7.21
CA ALA A 93 -3.53 -5.49 8.24
C ALA A 93 -4.32 -5.42 9.56
N LEU A 94 -5.30 -4.51 9.68
CA LEU A 94 -6.28 -4.51 10.77
C LEU A 94 -7.39 -5.57 10.56
N LEU A 95 -7.52 -6.11 9.35
CA LEU A 95 -8.69 -6.87 8.91
C LEU A 95 -8.34 -8.35 8.74
N ALA A 96 -8.58 -9.15 9.78
CA ALA A 96 -8.46 -10.60 9.68
C ALA A 96 -9.42 -11.19 8.60
N SER A 97 -10.54 -10.51 8.33
CA SER A 97 -11.53 -10.93 7.31
C SER A 97 -11.00 -10.93 5.87
N LEU A 98 -9.87 -10.24 5.59
CA LEU A 98 -9.25 -10.26 4.26
C LEU A 98 -8.71 -11.63 3.87
N GLY A 99 -8.46 -12.54 4.81
CA GLY A 99 -7.93 -13.87 4.50
C GLY A 99 -8.83 -14.68 3.55
N GLY A 100 -10.15 -14.50 3.62
CA GLY A 100 -11.10 -15.11 2.69
C GLY A 100 -10.90 -14.60 1.25
N LEU A 101 -10.70 -13.29 1.10
CA LEU A 101 -10.46 -12.65 -0.21
C LEU A 101 -9.12 -13.08 -0.80
N VAL A 102 -8.04 -13.08 -0.01
CA VAL A 102 -6.70 -13.50 -0.48
C VAL A 102 -6.75 -14.93 -1.02
N LYS A 103 -7.37 -15.85 -0.28
CA LYS A 103 -7.55 -17.24 -0.72
C LYS A 103 -8.41 -17.34 -1.99
N LEU A 104 -9.47 -16.56 -2.09
CA LEU A 104 -10.35 -16.56 -3.26
C LEU A 104 -9.64 -16.05 -4.52
N LEU A 105 -8.86 -14.98 -4.40
CA LEU A 105 -8.04 -14.45 -5.51
C LEU A 105 -7.00 -15.47 -5.97
N GLY A 106 -6.26 -16.07 -5.04
CA GLY A 106 -5.28 -17.12 -5.35
C GLY A 106 -5.90 -18.34 -6.05
N LYS A 107 -7.08 -18.80 -5.61
CA LYS A 107 -7.82 -19.90 -6.28
C LYS A 107 -8.20 -19.58 -7.72
N ASN A 108 -8.37 -18.30 -8.06
CA ASN A 108 -8.68 -17.85 -9.41
C ASN A 108 -7.42 -17.45 -10.20
N GLY A 109 -6.22 -17.75 -9.71
CA GLY A 109 -4.95 -17.46 -10.38
C GLY A 109 -4.63 -15.96 -10.45
N ILE A 110 -5.19 -15.15 -9.54
CA ILE A 110 -4.93 -13.72 -9.47
C ILE A 110 -3.76 -13.46 -8.51
N ARG A 111 -2.72 -12.80 -9.01
CA ARG A 111 -1.59 -12.34 -8.18
C ARG A 111 -2.03 -11.20 -7.27
N THR A 112 -1.50 -11.16 -6.05
CA THR A 112 -1.91 -10.22 -5.01
C THR A 112 -0.76 -9.36 -4.52
N ALA A 113 -1.02 -8.06 -4.42
CA ALA A 113 -0.17 -7.12 -3.70
C ALA A 113 -0.92 -6.53 -2.51
N VAL A 114 -0.19 -6.13 -1.46
CA VAL A 114 -0.76 -5.39 -0.33
C VAL A 114 0.14 -4.23 0.09
N GLU A 115 -0.48 -3.12 0.44
CA GLU A 115 0.18 -1.96 1.04
C GLU A 115 -0.20 -1.87 2.52
N THR A 116 0.78 -1.84 3.42
CA THR A 116 0.57 -1.67 4.87
C THR A 116 1.68 -0.81 5.47
N GLN A 117 1.43 -0.13 6.59
CA GLN A 117 2.50 0.57 7.33
C GLN A 117 3.33 -0.32 8.25
N GLY A 118 3.02 -1.63 8.34
CA GLY A 118 3.82 -2.57 9.12
C GLY A 118 3.54 -2.56 10.63
N SER A 119 2.41 -2.02 11.07
CA SER A 119 2.03 -1.94 12.49
C SER A 119 1.26 -3.16 13.00
N ARG A 120 0.88 -4.10 12.13
CA ARG A 120 0.10 -5.29 12.46
C ARG A 120 0.46 -6.45 11.54
N TRP A 121 0.60 -7.64 12.12
CA TRP A 121 0.67 -8.89 11.37
C TRP A 121 -0.71 -9.52 11.24
N GLN A 122 -0.95 -10.15 10.09
CA GLN A 122 -2.07 -11.06 9.85
C GLN A 122 -1.54 -12.28 9.13
N THR A 123 -2.05 -13.47 9.46
CA THR A 123 -1.58 -14.73 8.87
C THR A 123 -1.75 -14.76 7.35
N TRP A 124 -2.77 -14.08 6.79
CA TRP A 124 -2.97 -14.00 5.35
C TRP A 124 -1.89 -13.19 4.62
N LEU A 125 -1.09 -12.37 5.31
CA LEU A 125 0.09 -11.72 4.71
C LEU A 125 1.14 -12.76 4.26
N ALA A 126 1.16 -13.94 4.89
CA ALA A 126 2.01 -15.04 4.48
C ALA A 126 1.68 -15.52 3.05
N ASP A 127 0.44 -15.31 2.60
CA ASP A 127 -0.08 -15.77 1.32
C ASP A 127 -0.07 -14.72 0.21
N ILE A 128 0.19 -13.45 0.53
CA ILE A 128 0.30 -12.36 -0.44
C ILE A 128 1.59 -12.51 -1.26
N ASP A 129 1.49 -12.35 -2.58
CA ASP A 129 2.63 -12.47 -3.49
C ASP A 129 3.63 -11.31 -3.32
N GLU A 130 3.13 -10.10 -3.12
CA GLU A 130 3.93 -8.87 -3.07
C GLU A 130 3.49 -7.98 -1.89
N VAL A 131 4.30 -7.90 -0.84
CA VAL A 131 3.99 -7.09 0.35
C VAL A 131 4.87 -5.84 0.39
N THR A 132 4.26 -4.66 0.23
CA THR A 132 4.93 -3.39 0.47
C THR A 132 4.67 -2.96 1.91
N VAL A 133 5.73 -2.88 2.71
CA VAL A 133 5.70 -2.35 4.07
C VAL A 133 6.21 -0.91 4.05
N SER A 134 5.40 0.03 4.52
CA SER A 134 5.73 1.45 4.54
C SER A 134 5.73 2.00 5.97
N PRO A 135 6.78 1.73 6.76
CA PRO A 135 6.99 2.41 8.03
C PRO A 135 6.93 3.93 7.84
N LYS A 136 6.24 4.62 8.74
CA LYS A 136 5.96 6.05 8.57
C LYS A 136 7.05 6.88 9.22
N PRO A 137 7.66 7.84 8.49
CA PRO A 137 8.77 8.65 8.97
C PRO A 137 8.27 9.78 9.88
N PRO A 138 9.17 10.53 10.55
CA PRO A 138 8.80 11.58 11.51
C PRO A 138 7.86 12.66 10.97
N SER A 139 7.98 13.06 9.70
CA SER A 139 7.08 14.07 9.09
C SER A 139 5.60 13.65 9.11
N SER A 140 5.32 12.36 9.25
CA SER A 140 3.95 11.84 9.37
C SER A 140 3.29 12.15 10.72
N GLY A 141 4.08 12.55 11.72
CA GLY A 141 3.65 12.67 13.12
C GLY A 141 3.48 11.34 13.85
N MET A 142 3.76 10.21 13.21
CA MET A 142 3.60 8.86 13.78
C MET A 142 4.94 8.30 14.27
N ASN A 143 4.88 7.43 15.30
CA ASN A 143 6.04 6.72 15.80
C ASN A 143 6.02 5.26 15.33
N THR A 144 7.15 4.80 14.81
CA THR A 144 7.33 3.39 14.44
C THR A 144 7.51 2.54 15.69
N ASP A 145 6.68 1.51 15.83
CA ASP A 145 6.93 0.44 16.80
C ASP A 145 7.92 -0.56 16.20
N TRP A 146 9.18 -0.44 16.60
CA TRP A 146 10.27 -1.25 16.04
C TRP A 146 10.12 -2.73 16.35
N ALA A 147 9.61 -3.10 17.52
CA ALA A 147 9.47 -4.51 17.88
C ALA A 147 8.42 -5.20 17.00
N VAL A 148 7.31 -4.50 16.72
CA VAL A 148 6.28 -5.00 15.81
C VAL A 148 6.81 -5.07 14.38
N LEU A 149 7.55 -4.05 13.93
CA LEU A 149 8.12 -4.05 12.58
C LEU A 149 9.16 -5.15 12.40
N ASP A 150 10.02 -5.40 13.40
CA ASP A 150 11.00 -6.49 13.38
C ASP A 150 10.34 -7.85 13.18
N ASP A 151 9.32 -8.15 14.00
CA ASP A 151 8.58 -9.40 13.93
C ASP A 151 7.90 -9.57 12.57
N LEU A 152 7.29 -8.50 12.06
CA LEU A 152 6.64 -8.51 10.75
C LEU A 152 7.64 -8.77 9.62
N ILE A 153 8.77 -8.07 9.59
CA ILE A 153 9.80 -8.28 8.56
C ILE A 153 10.41 -9.68 8.66
N HIS A 154 10.65 -10.18 9.88
CA HIS A 154 11.10 -11.55 10.09
C HIS A 154 10.12 -12.57 9.51
N GLN A 155 8.83 -12.42 9.79
CA GLN A 155 7.79 -13.30 9.25
C GLN A 155 7.67 -13.20 7.73
N LEU A 156 7.82 -12.00 7.14
CA LEU A 156 7.81 -11.82 5.68
C LEU A 156 9.04 -12.44 5.01
N ALA A 157 10.22 -12.35 5.63
CA ALA A 157 11.46 -12.92 5.13
C ALA A 157 11.50 -14.45 5.21
N ALA A 158 10.73 -15.06 6.12
CA ALA A 158 10.59 -16.51 6.24
C ALA A 158 9.66 -17.15 5.18
N ARG A 159 9.02 -16.35 4.31
CA ARG A 159 8.12 -16.83 3.26
C ARG A 159 8.90 -17.47 2.10
N PRO A 160 8.24 -18.30 1.26
CA PRO A 160 8.86 -18.84 0.05
C PRO A 160 9.44 -17.76 -0.86
N VAL A 161 10.53 -18.07 -1.56
CA VAL A 161 11.29 -17.14 -2.39
C VAL A 161 10.48 -16.50 -3.53
N GLU A 162 9.38 -17.14 -3.92
CA GLU A 162 8.45 -16.63 -4.94
C GLU A 162 7.59 -15.46 -4.43
N ARG A 163 7.51 -15.27 -3.10
CA ARG A 163 6.76 -14.19 -2.46
C ARG A 163 7.70 -13.07 -2.04
N SER A 164 7.52 -11.93 -2.69
CA SER A 164 8.37 -10.77 -2.49
C SER A 164 7.83 -9.86 -1.40
N HIS A 165 8.73 -9.16 -0.70
CA HIS A 165 8.39 -8.05 0.16
C HIS A 165 9.40 -6.92 -0.04
N SER A 166 8.97 -5.70 0.24
CA SER A 166 9.83 -4.52 0.17
C SER A 166 9.49 -3.51 1.26
N LEU A 167 10.43 -2.63 1.53
CA LEU A 167 10.24 -1.45 2.36
C LEU A 167 10.06 -0.23 1.46
N LYS A 168 9.12 0.65 1.79
CA LYS A 168 8.89 1.91 1.07
C LYS A 168 8.71 3.08 2.03
N ILE A 169 9.68 3.98 2.05
CA ILE A 169 9.66 5.15 2.93
C ILE A 169 9.33 6.40 2.11
N VAL A 170 8.30 7.13 2.53
CA VAL A 170 7.96 8.43 1.93
C VAL A 170 8.87 9.49 2.51
N ILE A 171 9.40 10.40 1.69
CA ILE A 171 10.39 11.40 2.09
C ILE A 171 9.83 12.80 1.81
N PHE A 172 9.64 13.60 2.87
CA PHE A 172 9.28 15.02 2.74
C PHE A 172 10.46 15.96 2.92
N ASP A 173 11.45 15.54 3.72
CA ASP A 173 12.61 16.33 4.14
C ASP A 173 13.80 15.42 4.50
N GLU A 174 14.91 16.03 4.91
CA GLU A 174 16.12 15.34 5.33
C GLU A 174 15.93 14.49 6.59
N THR A 175 14.99 14.86 7.47
CA THR A 175 14.70 14.09 8.70
C THR A 175 14.06 12.74 8.36
N ASP A 176 13.19 12.73 7.35
CA ASP A 176 12.62 11.50 6.80
C ASP A 176 13.68 10.66 6.06
N LEU A 177 14.61 11.30 5.37
CA LEU A 177 15.72 10.61 4.71
C LEU A 177 16.65 9.92 5.72
N ASP A 178 16.97 10.59 6.83
CA ASP A 178 17.71 9.99 7.94
C ASP A 178 16.95 8.84 8.60
N TYR A 179 15.63 8.93 8.67
CA TYR A 179 14.80 7.82 9.10
C TYR A 179 14.90 6.63 8.12
N ALA A 180 14.87 6.89 6.81
CA ALA A 180 15.03 5.86 5.80
C ALA A 180 16.41 5.17 5.87
N ARG A 181 17.50 5.92 6.14
CA ARG A 181 18.84 5.35 6.40
C ARG A 181 18.82 4.37 7.57
N ARG A 182 18.17 4.73 8.68
CA ARG A 182 18.02 3.84 9.85
C ARG A 182 17.23 2.58 9.51
N VAL A 183 16.17 2.71 8.72
CA VAL A 183 15.39 1.55 8.24
C VAL A 183 16.25 0.65 7.33
N HIS A 184 16.98 1.24 6.39
CA HIS A 184 17.87 0.49 5.47
C HIS A 184 18.92 -0.31 6.23
N ALA A 185 19.64 0.34 7.15
CA ALA A 185 20.66 -0.29 7.97
C ALA A 185 20.11 -1.39 8.89
N ARG A 186 18.83 -1.27 9.32
CA ARG A 186 18.16 -2.28 10.16
C ARG A 186 17.76 -3.53 9.38
N TYR A 187 17.43 -3.39 8.10
CA TYR A 187 16.93 -4.49 7.26
C TYR A 187 17.75 -4.62 5.94
N PRO A 188 19.05 -4.94 6.02
CA PRO A 188 19.95 -4.92 4.86
C PRO A 188 19.64 -5.96 3.77
N GLY A 189 18.75 -6.92 4.04
CA GLY A 189 18.32 -7.95 3.08
C GLY A 189 16.95 -7.67 2.43
N THR A 190 16.36 -6.49 2.67
CA THR A 190 15.05 -6.13 2.16
C THR A 190 15.16 -4.92 1.23
N ASP A 191 14.70 -5.07 -0.01
CA ASP A 191 14.66 -3.99 -1.00
C ASP A 191 14.00 -2.73 -0.41
N LEU A 192 14.70 -1.59 -0.51
CA LEU A 192 14.22 -0.30 -0.04
C LEU A 192 13.89 0.64 -1.20
N PHE A 193 12.69 1.21 -1.12
CA PHE A 193 12.18 2.23 -2.01
C PHE A 193 12.02 3.55 -1.26
N LEU A 194 12.53 4.63 -1.84
CA LEU A 194 12.35 5.99 -1.36
C LEU A 194 11.35 6.70 -2.27
N GLN A 195 10.25 7.14 -1.69
CA GLN A 195 9.15 7.77 -2.41
C GLN A 195 9.07 9.26 -2.07
N THR A 196 8.95 10.13 -3.07
CA THR A 196 8.70 11.54 -2.81
C THR A 196 7.34 11.76 -2.13
N GLY A 197 7.31 12.53 -1.05
CA GLY A 197 6.07 12.98 -0.44
C GLY A 197 5.33 14.02 -1.26
N ASN A 198 3.99 13.90 -1.32
CA ASN A 198 3.10 14.90 -1.89
C ASN A 198 2.63 15.89 -0.80
N PRO A 199 3.10 17.16 -0.77
CA PRO A 199 2.70 18.15 0.22
C PRO A 199 1.28 18.70 0.01
N ASP A 200 0.72 18.51 -1.19
CA ASP A 200 -0.60 19.03 -1.54
C ASP A 200 -1.52 17.93 -2.05
N VAL A 201 -2.18 17.29 -1.10
CA VAL A 201 -3.17 16.23 -1.33
C VAL A 201 -4.58 16.78 -1.57
N THR A 202 -4.75 18.11 -1.61
CA THR A 202 -6.07 18.77 -1.63
C THR A 202 -6.33 19.60 -2.88
N SER A 203 -5.28 20.15 -3.51
CA SER A 203 -5.47 20.94 -4.73
C SER A 203 -5.96 20.06 -5.88
N ALA A 204 -6.84 20.67 -6.70
CA ALA A 204 -7.28 20.09 -7.94
C ALA A 204 -6.14 20.08 -8.96
N ASP A 205 -6.12 19.04 -9.81
CA ASP A 205 -5.13 18.81 -10.86
C ASP A 205 -4.77 20.09 -11.62
N THR A 206 -3.57 20.61 -11.36
CA THR A 206 -2.95 21.62 -12.19
C THR A 206 -1.63 21.07 -12.74
N PRO A 207 -1.23 21.47 -13.97
CA PRO A 207 0.14 21.25 -14.48
C PRO A 207 1.25 21.64 -13.48
N ASP A 208 0.94 22.54 -12.53
CA ASP A 208 1.83 22.97 -11.47
C ASP A 208 2.11 21.87 -10.43
N LEU A 209 1.15 20.99 -10.13
CA LEU A 209 1.35 19.88 -9.19
C LEU A 209 2.39 18.90 -9.70
N ALA A 210 2.25 18.43 -10.94
CA ALA A 210 3.20 17.49 -11.54
C ALA A 210 4.62 18.10 -11.60
N SER A 211 4.73 19.37 -11.98
CA SER A 211 6.00 20.09 -12.02
C SER A 211 6.64 20.22 -10.64
N SER A 212 5.84 20.54 -9.61
CA SER A 212 6.30 20.60 -8.21
C SER A 212 6.77 19.23 -7.70
N LEU A 213 6.04 18.16 -7.99
CA LEU A 213 6.42 16.80 -7.60
C LEU A 213 7.69 16.33 -8.32
N LEU A 214 7.88 16.71 -9.58
CA LEU A 214 9.13 16.43 -10.31
C LEU A 214 10.33 17.17 -9.71
N ALA A 215 10.17 18.42 -9.29
CA ALA A 215 11.23 19.15 -8.58
C ALA A 215 11.60 18.49 -7.25
N ARG A 216 10.61 17.97 -6.50
CA ARG A 216 10.87 17.18 -5.28
C ARG A 216 11.56 15.86 -5.59
N TYR A 217 11.23 15.24 -6.71
CA TYR A 217 11.87 14.01 -7.16
C TYR A 217 13.33 14.22 -7.55
N GLU A 218 13.62 15.30 -8.29
CA GLU A 218 14.99 15.72 -8.59
C GLU A 218 15.80 15.95 -7.30
N TRP A 219 15.26 16.72 -6.35
CA TRP A 219 15.91 16.91 -5.05
C TRP A 219 16.24 15.58 -4.35
N LEU A 220 15.29 14.64 -4.29
CA LEU A 220 15.52 13.36 -3.63
C LEU A 220 16.58 12.52 -4.37
N ILE A 221 16.59 12.54 -5.70
CA ILE A 221 17.62 11.88 -6.51
C ILE A 221 18.99 12.46 -6.20
N ASP A 222 19.12 13.79 -6.11
CA ASP A 222 20.38 14.46 -5.79
C ASP A 222 20.88 14.07 -4.40
N GLN A 223 20.00 14.05 -3.39
CA GLN A 223 20.35 13.63 -2.03
C GLN A 223 20.84 12.17 -1.97
N VAL A 224 20.17 11.26 -2.69
CA VAL A 224 20.53 9.84 -2.71
C VAL A 224 21.80 9.61 -3.53
N SER A 225 21.97 10.30 -4.65
CA SER A 225 23.16 10.18 -5.51
C SER A 225 24.44 10.66 -4.84
N ALA A 226 24.32 11.58 -3.87
CA ALA A 226 25.43 12.07 -3.07
C ALA A 226 25.72 11.23 -1.81
N SER A 227 24.90 10.22 -1.51
CA SER A 227 24.98 9.40 -0.29
C SER A 227 25.78 8.12 -0.54
N ASP A 228 26.63 7.78 0.42
CA ASP A 228 27.49 6.57 0.40
C ASP A 228 26.83 5.35 1.08
N ASP A 229 25.74 5.56 1.81
CA ASP A 229 25.03 4.56 2.60
C ASP A 229 23.64 4.18 2.03
N LEU A 230 23.24 4.73 0.87
CA LEU A 230 22.02 4.36 0.13
C LEU A 230 22.33 3.85 -1.28
N ASN A 231 23.39 3.05 -1.43
CA ASN A 231 23.79 2.53 -2.76
C ASN A 231 22.76 1.56 -3.36
N ASP A 232 22.08 0.78 -2.52
CA ASP A 232 21.12 -0.25 -2.94
C ASP A 232 19.68 0.14 -2.57
N VAL A 233 19.23 1.27 -3.12
CA VAL A 233 17.85 1.74 -2.98
C VAL A 233 17.27 2.11 -4.34
N ARG A 234 15.94 2.18 -4.42
CA ARG A 234 15.22 2.68 -5.59
C ARG A 234 14.49 3.98 -5.24
N VAL A 235 14.78 5.06 -5.94
CA VAL A 235 14.08 6.34 -5.78
C VAL A 235 12.95 6.43 -6.79
N LEU A 236 11.71 6.63 -6.35
CA LEU A 236 10.53 6.67 -7.23
C LEU A 236 9.57 7.82 -6.85
N PRO A 237 8.86 8.40 -7.82
CA PRO A 237 7.72 9.28 -7.53
C PRO A 237 6.44 8.47 -7.35
N GLN A 238 5.32 9.15 -7.09
CA GLN A 238 3.98 8.58 -7.26
C GLN A 238 3.55 8.75 -8.72
N LEU A 239 3.73 7.73 -9.55
CA LEU A 239 3.48 7.82 -11.00
C LEU A 239 2.03 8.24 -11.32
N HIS A 240 1.06 7.71 -10.56
CA HIS A 240 -0.35 8.03 -10.76
C HIS A 240 -0.65 9.51 -10.48
N THR A 241 0.01 10.12 -9.49
CA THR A 241 -0.14 11.55 -9.16
C THR A 241 0.48 12.44 -10.24
N LEU A 242 1.54 12.00 -10.91
CA LEU A 242 2.09 12.74 -12.06
C LEU A 242 1.14 12.76 -13.28
N VAL A 243 0.27 11.75 -13.41
CA VAL A 243 -0.63 11.60 -14.57
C VAL A 243 -2.03 12.15 -14.28
N TRP A 244 -2.56 11.90 -13.09
CA TRP A 244 -3.95 12.20 -12.70
C TRP A 244 -4.06 13.02 -11.41
N GLY A 245 -2.94 13.58 -10.93
CA GLY A 245 -2.87 14.35 -9.68
C GLY A 245 -3.55 13.66 -8.51
N ASN A 246 -4.46 14.37 -7.84
CA ASN A 246 -5.13 13.89 -6.63
C ASN A 246 -6.46 13.18 -6.92
N LYS A 247 -6.73 12.85 -8.19
CA LYS A 247 -7.97 12.17 -8.59
C LYS A 247 -8.07 10.79 -7.94
N ARG A 248 -9.25 10.47 -7.41
CA ARG A 248 -9.57 9.16 -6.82
C ARG A 248 -10.07 8.16 -7.88
N GLY A 249 -9.93 6.87 -7.57
CA GLY A 249 -10.47 5.78 -8.39
C GLY A 249 -9.83 5.63 -9.77
N VAL A 250 -8.57 6.06 -9.91
CA VAL A 250 -7.79 5.99 -11.16
C VAL A 250 -6.64 5.03 -11.07
#